data_AF-A0A497E6U6-F1
#
_entry.id   AF-A0A497E6U6-F1
#
_cell.length_a   1.000
_cell.length_b   1.000
_cell.length_c   1.000
_cell.angle_alpha   90.00
_cell.angle_beta   90.00
_cell.angle_gamma   90.00
#
_symmetry.space_group_name_H-M   'P 1'
#
loop_
_entity.id
_entity.type
_entity.pdbx_description
1 polymer ?
#
loop_
_entity_poly.entity_id
_entity_poly.type
_entity_poly.pdbx_seq_one_letter_code
_entity_poly.pdbx_strand_id
1 'polypeptide(L)'
;MFLLGIDTSTRKGILCLGKDGKVIAIEPLSERLTSEHILPALDSLLKKNGSKVKDLKGIVVSSGPGSFTGLRIGVSLAKSLTYAMKIPLVGISTLDVLALSPPLKGIVCPLLKAYGDEYYAQFYERRGENFKRLSEPLFLSLEKIIRERENLTPEKVTFVLKEEEAEELKKTGEPLFILRGSLPVASALLKLGEKRIKEGKKDLPSHLVPLYISSPSFKKTSERINIRQMRKEDIAAVSEIERVSFPNPWPVHAFLVELEKRDFAYYWVMEYQNRLVGYAGYWRIGDEAHLVNLAIHPSFRRKGLGERLMRFILEHIRDQGLTMVTLEVRQSNVAAQKLYEKLGFQKIAIRPHYYNTEDAIIYWKKM
;
A
#
# COMPACT_ATOMS: atom_id res chain seq x y z
N MET A 1 -9.56 25.64 23.39
CA MET A 1 -9.70 25.94 21.95
C MET A 1 -10.81 25.06 21.35
N PHE A 2 -11.68 25.57 20.47
CA PHE A 2 -12.72 24.77 19.79
C PHE A 2 -12.16 24.14 18.50
N LEU A 3 -12.15 22.81 18.42
CA LEU A 3 -11.43 22.04 17.42
C LEU A 3 -12.32 21.00 16.75
N LEU A 4 -12.07 20.75 15.47
CA LEU A 4 -12.59 19.58 14.73
C LEU A 4 -11.49 18.52 14.64
N GLY A 5 -11.77 17.31 15.10
CA GLY A 5 -10.97 16.12 14.90
C GLY A 5 -11.54 15.24 13.79
N ILE A 6 -10.68 14.76 12.89
CA ILE A 6 -11.04 13.91 11.76
C ILE A 6 -10.14 12.67 11.78
N ASP A 7 -10.70 11.49 12.02
CA ASP A 7 -9.98 10.23 11.85
C ASP A 7 -10.70 9.35 10.83
N THR A 8 -10.08 9.18 9.67
CA THR A 8 -10.56 8.29 8.61
C THR A 8 -9.53 7.20 8.30
N SER A 9 -8.65 6.92 9.27
CA SER A 9 -7.53 5.99 9.11
C SER A 9 -7.96 4.52 9.20
N THR A 10 -9.13 4.22 9.77
CA THR A 10 -9.69 2.86 9.83
C THR A 10 -11.01 2.77 9.07
N ARG A 11 -11.54 1.55 8.87
CA ARG A 11 -12.84 1.33 8.21
C ARG A 11 -13.98 2.09 8.90
N LYS A 12 -13.95 2.15 10.24
CA LYS A 12 -14.89 2.94 11.06
C LYS A 12 -14.20 4.24 11.44
N GLY A 13 -14.31 5.24 10.56
CA GLY A 13 -13.80 6.59 10.85
C GLY A 13 -14.65 7.31 11.89
N ILE A 14 -14.17 8.45 12.37
CA ILE A 14 -14.89 9.33 13.29
C ILE A 14 -14.67 10.79 12.92
N LEU A 15 -15.69 11.61 13.19
CA LEU A 15 -15.55 13.04 13.38
C LEU A 15 -15.76 13.33 14.86
N CYS A 16 -14.99 14.25 15.44
CA CYS A 16 -15.21 14.69 16.81
C CYS A 16 -15.03 16.19 16.97
N LEU A 17 -15.75 16.77 17.93
CA LEU A 17 -15.56 18.14 18.35
C LEU A 17 -14.83 18.14 19.69
N GLY A 18 -13.88 19.05 19.83
CA GLY A 18 -13.10 19.26 21.04
C GLY A 18 -13.21 20.69 21.54
N LYS A 19 -13.25 20.88 22.85
CA LYS A 19 -13.15 22.19 23.48
C LYS A 19 -12.29 22.12 24.73
N ASP A 20 -11.22 22.91 24.76
CA ASP A 20 -10.34 23.09 25.92
C ASP A 20 -9.81 21.76 26.48
N GLY A 21 -9.24 20.92 25.60
CA GLY A 21 -8.67 19.62 25.94
C GLY A 21 -9.68 18.49 26.15
N LYS A 22 -10.98 18.74 26.00
CA LYS A 22 -12.04 17.75 26.22
C LYS A 22 -12.81 17.46 24.93
N VAL A 23 -13.16 16.18 24.74
CA VAL A 23 -14.10 15.77 23.68
C VAL A 23 -15.51 16.18 24.12
N ILE A 24 -16.24 16.87 23.24
CA ILE A 24 -17.61 17.31 23.49
C ILE A 24 -18.63 16.51 22.68
N ALA A 25 -18.25 16.04 21.49
CA ALA A 25 -19.11 15.20 20.66
C ALA A 25 -18.28 14.31 19.73
N ILE A 26 -18.86 13.16 19.36
CA ILE A 26 -18.29 12.19 18.42
C ILE A 26 -19.41 11.74 17.48
N GLU A 27 -19.15 11.76 16.19
CA GLU A 27 -20.01 11.19 15.16
C GLU A 27 -19.23 10.07 14.45
N PRO A 28 -19.56 8.80 14.71
CA PRO A 28 -19.00 7.66 13.98
C PRO A 28 -19.36 7.73 12.49
N LEU A 29 -18.42 7.38 11.62
CA LEU A 29 -18.62 7.32 10.19
C LEU A 29 -18.95 5.90 9.73
N SER A 30 -19.71 5.79 8.64
CA SER A 30 -20.06 4.52 8.00
C SER A 30 -18.83 3.77 7.49
N GLU A 31 -18.88 2.44 7.46
CA GLU A 31 -17.78 1.59 6.95
C GLU A 31 -17.47 1.81 5.46
N ARG A 32 -18.47 2.23 4.67
CA ARG A 32 -18.31 2.61 3.26
C ARG A 32 -18.13 4.12 3.11
N LEU A 33 -17.05 4.63 3.68
CA LEU A 33 -16.76 6.06 3.61
C LEU A 33 -16.49 6.50 2.17
N THR A 34 -17.38 7.33 1.63
CA THR A 34 -17.20 8.08 0.38
C THR A 34 -17.13 9.57 0.70
N SER A 35 -16.64 10.36 -0.26
CA SER A 35 -16.63 11.82 -0.15
C SER A 35 -18.03 12.42 0.05
N GLU A 36 -19.07 11.71 -0.39
CA GLU A 36 -20.47 12.16 -0.33
C GLU A 36 -21.06 12.12 1.09
N HIS A 37 -20.56 11.24 1.96
CA HIS A 37 -21.14 11.03 3.29
C HIS A 37 -20.48 11.85 4.41
N ILE A 38 -19.21 12.27 4.24
CA ILE A 38 -18.46 12.93 5.33
C ILE A 38 -18.92 14.37 5.60
N LEU A 39 -19.34 15.09 4.57
CA LEU A 39 -19.83 16.48 4.70
C LEU A 39 -21.19 16.54 5.41
N PRO A 40 -22.20 15.72 5.05
CA PRO A 40 -23.43 15.61 5.85
C PRO A 40 -23.19 15.22 7.30
N ALA A 41 -22.26 14.29 7.57
CA ALA A 41 -21.92 13.90 8.93
C ALA A 41 -21.32 15.06 9.73
N LEU A 42 -20.43 15.86 9.12
CA LEU A 42 -19.87 17.06 9.73
C LEU A 42 -20.96 18.12 10.03
N ASP A 43 -21.84 18.38 9.06
CA ASP A 43 -22.93 19.34 9.23
C ASP A 43 -23.88 18.92 10.37
N SER A 44 -24.27 17.64 10.38
CA SER A 44 -25.06 17.03 11.46
C SER A 44 -24.37 17.17 12.82
N LEU A 45 -23.09 16.82 12.92
CA LEU A 45 -22.30 16.92 14.15
C LEU A 45 -22.27 18.36 14.69
N LEU A 46 -22.04 19.34 13.83
CA LEU A 46 -22.01 20.76 14.21
C LEU A 46 -23.39 21.25 14.64
N LYS A 47 -24.44 20.96 13.87
CA LYS A 47 -25.83 21.36 14.16
C LYS A 47 -26.34 20.80 15.49
N LYS A 48 -26.14 19.49 15.73
CA LYS A 48 -26.51 18.84 17.00
C LYS A 48 -25.85 19.49 18.22
N ASN A 49 -24.70 20.14 18.03
CA ASN A 49 -23.93 20.82 19.07
C ASN A 49 -24.05 22.35 18.99
N GLY A 50 -25.08 22.87 18.31
CA GLY A 50 -25.37 24.31 18.23
C GLY A 50 -24.21 25.15 17.66
N SER A 51 -23.34 24.54 16.87
CA SER A 51 -22.09 25.13 16.38
C SER A 51 -22.10 25.25 14.86
N LYS A 52 -21.27 26.14 14.31
CA LYS A 52 -21.06 26.32 12.87
C LYS A 52 -19.59 26.14 12.52
N VAL A 53 -19.29 25.86 11.26
CA VAL A 53 -17.92 25.69 10.76
C VAL A 53 -17.03 26.89 11.12
N LYS A 54 -17.58 28.11 11.04
CA LYS A 54 -16.88 29.38 11.38
C LYS A 54 -16.46 29.50 12.85
N ASP A 55 -17.04 28.71 13.75
CA ASP A 55 -16.72 28.76 15.18
C ASP A 55 -15.44 27.97 15.47
N LEU A 56 -15.05 27.04 14.57
CA LEU A 56 -13.82 26.26 14.67
C LEU A 56 -12.60 27.16 14.71
N LYS A 57 -11.67 26.83 15.62
CA LYS A 57 -10.40 27.54 15.78
C LYS A 57 -9.22 26.75 15.24
N GLY A 58 -9.42 25.48 14.88
CA GLY A 58 -8.40 24.63 14.28
C GLY A 58 -8.95 23.26 13.90
N ILE A 59 -8.18 22.56 13.08
CA ILE A 59 -8.52 21.23 12.54
C ILE A 59 -7.37 20.29 12.86
N VAL A 60 -7.71 19.11 13.37
CA VAL A 60 -6.79 18.02 13.66
C VAL A 60 -7.23 16.82 12.84
N VAL A 61 -6.30 16.21 12.09
CA VAL A 61 -6.62 15.07 11.22
C VAL A 61 -5.60 13.94 11.42
N SER A 62 -6.06 12.70 11.47
CA SER A 62 -5.15 11.55 11.42
C SER A 62 -4.53 11.46 10.02
N SER A 63 -3.21 11.55 9.94
CA SER A 63 -2.47 11.57 8.68
C SER A 63 -2.07 10.17 8.19
N GLY A 64 -2.23 9.13 8.99
CA GLY A 64 -1.85 7.76 8.66
C GLY A 64 -0.78 7.20 9.58
N PRO A 65 -0.43 5.90 9.45
CA PRO A 65 -0.88 4.96 8.42
C PRO A 65 -2.33 4.50 8.58
N GLY A 66 -2.88 3.85 7.56
CA GLY A 66 -4.26 3.33 7.59
C GLY A 66 -4.89 3.17 6.21
N SER A 67 -6.21 3.24 6.15
CA SER A 67 -7.04 3.13 4.95
C SER A 67 -6.60 4.13 3.87
N PHE A 68 -6.20 3.62 2.70
CA PHE A 68 -5.72 4.45 1.60
C PHE A 68 -6.77 5.48 1.14
N THR A 69 -8.00 5.01 0.91
CA THR A 69 -9.13 5.84 0.50
C THR A 69 -9.58 6.75 1.64
N GLY A 70 -9.70 6.20 2.86
CA GLY A 70 -10.17 6.94 4.03
C GLY A 70 -9.28 8.13 4.36
N LEU A 71 -7.96 7.93 4.44
CA LEU A 71 -7.00 8.99 4.75
C LEU A 71 -7.07 10.13 3.74
N ARG A 72 -7.22 9.84 2.44
CA ARG A 72 -7.37 10.88 1.41
C ARG A 72 -8.62 11.70 1.60
N ILE A 73 -9.75 11.07 1.93
CA ILE A 73 -11.01 11.77 2.19
C ILE A 73 -10.86 12.71 3.39
N GLY A 74 -10.34 12.21 4.52
CA GLY A 74 -10.17 13.00 5.75
C GLY A 74 -9.17 14.15 5.60
N VAL A 75 -8.00 13.88 5.02
CA VAL A 75 -6.97 14.92 4.78
C VAL A 75 -7.46 15.96 3.78
N SER A 76 -8.20 15.56 2.74
CA SER A 76 -8.76 16.52 1.76
C SER A 76 -9.82 17.42 2.39
N LEU A 77 -10.71 16.86 3.23
CA LEU A 77 -11.69 17.65 3.98
C LEU A 77 -11.00 18.67 4.90
N ALA A 78 -10.00 18.20 5.66
CA ALA A 78 -9.25 19.05 6.59
C ALA A 78 -8.56 20.22 5.86
N LYS A 79 -7.88 19.93 4.74
CA LYS A 79 -7.22 20.94 3.91
C LYS A 79 -8.21 21.96 3.35
N SER A 80 -9.34 21.49 2.84
CA SER A 80 -10.37 22.34 2.23
C SER A 80 -10.97 23.31 3.25
N LEU A 81 -11.32 22.81 4.44
CA LEU A 81 -11.84 23.64 5.53
C LEU A 81 -10.80 24.64 6.06
N THR A 82 -9.55 24.21 6.23
CA THR A 82 -8.47 25.12 6.62
C THR A 82 -8.24 26.21 5.59
N TYR A 83 -8.25 25.88 4.30
CA TYR A 83 -8.12 26.87 3.23
C TYR A 83 -9.25 27.89 3.27
N ALA A 84 -10.50 27.43 3.40
CA ALA A 84 -11.67 28.29 3.48
C ALA A 84 -11.70 29.18 4.73
N MET A 85 -11.30 28.64 5.89
CA MET A 85 -11.46 29.32 7.18
C MET A 85 -10.20 30.00 7.70
N LYS A 86 -9.05 29.77 7.07
CA LYS A 86 -7.75 30.30 7.48
C LYS A 86 -7.41 29.97 8.94
N ILE A 87 -7.77 28.75 9.37
CA ILE A 87 -7.52 28.24 10.72
C ILE A 87 -6.41 27.18 10.73
N PRO A 88 -5.63 27.05 11.84
CA PRO A 88 -4.60 26.03 11.99
C PRO A 88 -5.03 24.62 11.60
N LEU A 89 -4.16 23.91 10.88
CA LEU A 89 -4.28 22.49 10.55
C LEU A 89 -3.14 21.73 11.20
N VAL A 90 -3.43 20.56 11.77
CA VAL A 90 -2.43 19.64 12.29
C VAL A 90 -2.77 18.20 11.89
N GLY A 91 -1.83 17.53 11.21
CA GLY A 91 -1.83 16.10 10.98
C GLY A 91 -1.20 15.34 12.15
N ILE A 92 -1.84 14.30 12.65
CA ILE A 92 -1.30 13.44 13.72
C ILE A 92 -1.13 12.02 13.17
N SER A 93 0.00 11.38 13.47
CA SER A 93 0.20 9.97 13.11
C SER A 93 -0.89 9.11 13.76
N THR A 94 -1.52 8.23 13.00
CA THR A 94 -2.52 7.31 13.53
C THR A 94 -1.95 6.42 14.64
N LEU A 95 -0.68 6.00 14.52
CA LEU A 95 -0.02 5.20 15.56
C LEU A 95 0.21 6.02 16.84
N ASP A 96 0.49 7.33 16.73
CA ASP A 96 0.60 8.21 17.90
C ASP A 96 -0.74 8.35 18.63
N VAL A 97 -1.84 8.48 17.88
CA VAL A 97 -3.21 8.51 18.43
C VAL A 97 -3.50 7.22 19.18
N LEU A 98 -3.23 6.06 18.57
CA LEU A 98 -3.49 4.76 19.17
C LEU A 98 -2.60 4.51 20.40
N ALA A 99 -1.33 4.92 20.38
CA ALA A 99 -0.42 4.80 21.53
C ALA A 99 -0.87 5.62 22.74
N LEU A 100 -1.47 6.80 22.51
CA LEU A 100 -1.96 7.67 23.58
C LEU A 100 -3.38 7.33 24.04
N SER A 101 -4.16 6.60 23.24
CA SER A 101 -5.55 6.23 23.54
C SER A 101 -5.78 5.50 24.87
N PRO A 102 -5.00 4.47 25.26
CA PRO A 102 -5.14 3.87 26.59
C PRO A 102 -4.71 4.84 27.70
N PRO A 103 -5.06 4.67 28.99
CA PRO A 103 -4.51 5.49 30.08
C PRO A 103 -3.33 4.79 30.79
N LEU A 104 -2.33 4.33 30.04
CA LEU A 104 -1.26 3.46 30.54
C LEU A 104 0.12 4.16 30.62
N LYS A 105 1.02 3.59 31.42
CA LYS A 105 2.46 3.91 31.48
C LYS A 105 3.27 2.69 31.07
N GLY A 106 4.51 2.89 30.61
CA GLY A 106 5.40 1.81 30.17
C GLY A 106 5.47 1.69 28.66
N ILE A 107 5.94 0.55 28.17
CA ILE A 107 6.12 0.31 26.73
C ILE A 107 4.79 -0.11 26.11
N VAL A 108 4.37 0.60 25.06
CA VAL A 108 3.13 0.33 24.33
C VAL A 108 3.41 0.17 22.84
N CYS A 109 2.67 -0.73 22.19
CA CYS A 109 2.75 -0.97 20.75
C CYS A 109 1.34 -1.04 20.17
N PRO A 110 0.81 0.06 19.60
CA PRO A 110 -0.42 -0.01 18.83
C PRO A 110 -0.27 -0.91 17.62
N LEU A 111 -1.24 -1.78 17.41
CA LEU A 111 -1.40 -2.61 16.22
C LEU A 111 -2.63 -2.13 15.47
N LEU A 112 -2.41 -1.73 14.21
CA LEU A 112 -3.47 -1.37 13.30
C LEU A 112 -3.44 -2.34 12.12
N LYS A 113 -4.46 -3.19 12.01
CA LYS A 113 -4.55 -4.16 10.90
C LYS A 113 -4.53 -3.46 9.55
N ALA A 114 -3.70 -4.00 8.65
CA ALA A 114 -3.60 -3.57 7.27
C ALA A 114 -4.33 -4.57 6.36
N TYR A 115 -3.59 -5.38 5.60
CA TYR A 115 -4.12 -6.44 4.72
C TYR A 115 -3.56 -7.80 5.13
N GLY A 116 -4.37 -8.86 5.01
CA GLY A 116 -3.93 -10.23 5.31
C GLY A 116 -3.53 -10.35 6.78
N ASP A 117 -2.30 -10.83 7.04
CA ASP A 117 -1.74 -10.93 8.39
C ASP A 117 -0.80 -9.77 8.78
N GLU A 118 -0.77 -8.70 8.00
CA GLU A 118 0.14 -7.59 8.25
C GLU A 118 -0.53 -6.46 9.04
N TYR A 119 0.26 -5.80 9.90
CA TYR A 119 -0.17 -4.74 10.82
C TYR A 119 0.78 -3.56 10.73
N TYR A 120 0.24 -2.34 10.76
CA TYR A 120 1.00 -1.16 11.12
C TYR A 120 1.26 -1.17 12.63
N ALA A 121 2.50 -0.99 13.03
CA ALA A 121 2.90 -1.01 14.43
C ALA A 121 4.03 -0.02 14.71
N GLN A 122 4.18 0.44 15.94
CA GLN A 122 5.33 1.23 16.36
C GLN A 122 5.48 1.11 17.87
N PHE A 123 6.71 0.98 18.35
CA PHE A 123 6.96 0.89 19.78
C PHE A 123 7.14 2.28 20.39
N TYR A 124 6.54 2.48 21.55
CA TYR A 124 6.60 3.74 22.29
C TYR A 124 6.90 3.47 23.76
N GLU A 125 7.71 4.33 24.37
CA GLU A 125 7.81 4.46 25.81
C GLU A 125 6.87 5.57 26.26
N ARG A 126 5.85 5.22 27.06
CA ARG A 126 4.84 6.18 27.48
C ARG A 126 5.02 6.61 28.93
N ARG A 127 4.97 7.93 29.14
CA ARG A 127 5.08 8.61 30.42
C ARG A 127 3.88 9.55 30.61
N GLY A 128 2.74 8.97 31.01
CA GLY A 128 1.49 9.71 31.19
C GLY A 128 0.92 10.21 29.86
N GLU A 129 0.93 11.53 29.67
CA GLU A 129 0.41 12.18 28.44
C GLU A 129 1.47 12.37 27.36
N ASN A 130 2.73 12.07 27.67
CA ASN A 130 3.84 12.13 26.73
C ASN A 130 4.29 10.72 26.37
N PHE A 131 4.92 10.59 25.20
CA PHE A 131 5.58 9.36 24.79
C PHE A 131 6.86 9.68 24.02
N LYS A 132 7.77 8.72 24.00
CA LYS A 132 8.94 8.68 23.13
C LYS A 132 8.76 7.50 22.17
N ARG A 133 8.99 7.73 20.87
CA ARG A 133 9.05 6.65 19.88
C ARG A 133 10.34 5.84 20.10
N LEU A 134 10.21 4.54 20.25
CA LEU A 134 11.33 3.59 20.43
C LEU A 134 11.73 2.91 19.13
N SER A 135 10.84 2.89 18.14
CA SER A 135 11.10 2.37 16.80
C SER A 135 10.62 3.35 15.74
N GLU A 136 11.08 3.15 14.51
CA GLU A 136 10.36 3.65 13.33
C GLU A 136 9.01 2.92 13.18
N PRO A 137 8.06 3.50 12.42
CA PRO A 137 6.83 2.79 12.08
C PRO A 137 7.11 1.51 11.28
N LEU A 138 6.52 0.42 11.74
CA LEU A 138 6.56 -0.91 11.16
C LEU A 138 5.26 -1.16 10.38
N PHE A 139 5.34 -2.04 9.40
CA PHE A 139 4.17 -2.62 8.74
C PHE A 139 4.46 -4.09 8.47
N LEU A 140 4.34 -4.95 9.47
CA LEU A 140 4.89 -6.31 9.46
C LEU A 140 3.80 -7.33 9.80
N SER A 141 4.05 -8.61 9.50
CA SER A 141 3.25 -9.70 10.08
C SER A 141 3.34 -9.70 11.60
N LEU A 142 2.31 -10.21 12.27
CA LEU A 142 2.27 -10.25 13.73
C LEU A 142 3.48 -10.98 14.33
N GLU A 143 3.84 -12.12 13.74
CA GLU A 143 5.02 -12.91 14.13
C GLU A 143 6.31 -12.07 14.11
N LYS A 144 6.50 -11.26 13.07
CA LYS A 144 7.70 -10.41 12.96
C LYS A 144 7.67 -9.26 13.95
N ILE A 145 6.50 -8.69 14.23
CA ILE A 145 6.37 -7.64 15.26
C ILE A 145 6.73 -8.19 16.64
N ILE A 146 6.35 -9.42 16.95
CA ILE A 146 6.72 -10.09 18.21
C ILE A 146 8.24 -10.26 18.29
N ARG A 147 8.91 -10.65 17.18
CA ARG A 147 10.39 -10.72 17.13
C ARG A 147 11.05 -9.36 17.32
N GLU A 148 10.53 -8.31 16.69
CA GLU A 148 11.05 -6.94 16.89
C GLU A 148 10.90 -6.50 18.35
N ARG A 149 9.81 -6.87 19.02
CA ARG A 149 9.63 -6.63 20.46
C ARG A 149 10.72 -7.30 21.29
N GLU A 150 11.08 -8.55 20.98
CA GLU A 150 12.10 -9.31 21.71
C GLU A 150 13.48 -8.66 21.58
N ASN A 151 13.80 -8.14 20.40
CA ASN A 151 15.04 -7.42 20.14
C ASN A 151 15.08 -6.02 20.78
N LEU A 152 13.93 -5.37 20.94
CA LEU A 152 13.84 -4.00 21.42
C LEU A 152 14.01 -3.87 22.93
N THR A 153 13.38 -4.75 23.71
CA THR A 153 13.35 -4.63 25.17
C THR A 153 13.07 -5.97 25.87
N PRO A 154 13.69 -6.23 27.04
CA PRO A 154 13.30 -7.35 27.89
C PRO A 154 11.98 -7.11 28.63
N GLU A 155 11.55 -5.86 28.78
CA GLU A 155 10.30 -5.50 29.49
C GLU A 155 9.06 -5.93 28.71
N LYS A 156 7.94 -6.14 29.43
CA LYS A 156 6.64 -6.42 28.80
C LYS A 156 6.14 -5.23 27.99
N VAL A 157 5.50 -5.51 26.86
CA VAL A 157 4.95 -4.51 25.95
C VAL A 157 3.44 -4.64 25.94
N THR A 158 2.73 -3.55 26.28
CA THR A 158 1.28 -3.55 26.12
C THR A 158 0.90 -3.35 24.65
N PHE A 159 0.33 -4.36 24.01
CA PHE A 159 -0.22 -4.20 22.66
C PHE A 159 -1.59 -3.51 22.72
N VAL A 160 -1.81 -2.53 21.86
CA VAL A 160 -3.08 -1.78 21.77
C VAL A 160 -3.76 -2.12 20.46
N LEU A 161 -4.94 -2.74 20.52
CA LEU A 161 -5.56 -3.37 19.35
C LEU A 161 -7.09 -3.42 19.46
N LYS A 162 -7.77 -3.80 18.37
CA LYS A 162 -9.22 -4.09 18.41
C LYS A 162 -9.47 -5.51 18.91
N GLU A 163 -10.70 -5.77 19.36
CA GLU A 163 -11.08 -7.04 19.98
C GLU A 163 -10.93 -8.25 19.04
N GLU A 164 -11.22 -8.05 17.75
CA GLU A 164 -11.11 -9.03 16.67
C GLU A 164 -9.67 -9.54 16.44
N GLU A 165 -8.67 -8.80 16.93
CA GLU A 165 -7.24 -9.08 16.70
C GLU A 165 -6.58 -9.74 17.93
N ALA A 166 -7.33 -10.00 19.00
CA ALA A 166 -6.77 -10.33 20.32
C ALA A 166 -6.38 -11.80 20.52
N GLU A 167 -6.98 -12.74 19.80
CA GLU A 167 -6.81 -14.18 20.07
C GLU A 167 -5.38 -14.67 19.85
N GLU A 168 -4.73 -14.23 18.77
CA GLU A 168 -3.37 -14.64 18.44
C GLU A 168 -2.36 -14.09 19.44
N LEU A 169 -2.55 -12.84 19.89
CA LEU A 169 -1.66 -12.19 20.85
C LEU A 169 -1.78 -12.74 22.27
N LYS A 170 -2.94 -13.26 22.68
CA LYS A 170 -3.11 -13.89 24.01
C LYS A 170 -2.07 -15.00 24.25
N LYS A 171 -1.63 -15.68 23.19
CA LYS A 171 -0.65 -16.77 23.25
C LYS A 171 0.76 -16.29 23.63
N THR A 172 1.06 -15.00 23.47
CA THR A 172 2.38 -14.42 23.73
C THR A 172 2.63 -14.13 25.22
N GLY A 173 1.58 -14.06 26.05
CA GLY A 173 1.69 -13.65 27.46
C GLY A 173 1.95 -12.15 27.69
N GLU A 174 1.90 -11.35 26.62
CA GLU A 174 2.01 -9.90 26.68
C GLU A 174 0.71 -9.24 27.17
N PRO A 175 0.77 -8.12 27.91
CA PRO A 175 -0.41 -7.36 28.28
C PRO A 175 -1.12 -6.85 27.03
N LEU A 176 -2.44 -6.94 27.00
CA LEU A 176 -3.27 -6.44 25.90
C LEU A 176 -4.19 -5.33 26.39
N PHE A 177 -4.29 -4.27 25.61
CA PHE A 177 -5.32 -3.25 25.78
C PHE A 177 -6.27 -3.27 24.58
N ILE A 178 -7.51 -3.67 24.84
CA ILE A 178 -8.55 -3.71 23.81
C ILE A 178 -9.19 -2.33 23.69
N LEU A 179 -8.98 -1.70 22.54
CA LEU A 179 -9.52 -0.40 22.20
C LEU A 179 -11.03 -0.52 21.91
N ARG A 180 -11.85 -0.12 22.89
CA ARG A 180 -13.33 -0.13 22.78
C ARG A 180 -13.90 1.26 22.57
N GLY A 181 -14.78 1.38 21.58
CA GLY A 181 -15.46 2.62 21.23
C GLY A 181 -14.56 3.69 20.62
N SER A 182 -15.14 4.86 20.37
CA SER A 182 -14.49 5.96 19.64
C SER A 182 -13.85 7.02 20.55
N LEU A 183 -14.25 7.07 21.83
CA LEU A 183 -13.82 8.11 22.77
C LEU A 183 -12.30 8.13 23.03
N PRO A 184 -11.61 7.00 23.24
CA PRO A 184 -10.17 7.00 23.46
C PRO A 184 -9.39 7.62 22.29
N VAL A 185 -9.77 7.25 21.05
CA VAL A 185 -9.17 7.76 19.81
C VAL A 185 -9.45 9.26 19.66
N ALA A 186 -10.71 9.67 19.80
CA ALA A 186 -11.11 11.08 19.72
C ALA A 186 -10.34 11.95 20.73
N SER A 187 -10.22 11.47 21.97
CA SER A 187 -9.52 12.16 23.05
C SER A 187 -8.04 12.31 22.74
N ALA A 188 -7.37 11.22 22.35
CA ALA A 188 -5.96 11.23 21.99
C ALA A 188 -5.65 12.14 20.79
N LEU A 189 -6.47 12.06 19.73
CA LEU A 189 -6.33 12.89 18.53
C LEU A 189 -6.41 14.38 18.87
N LEU A 190 -7.49 14.79 19.54
CA LEU A 190 -7.70 16.19 19.92
C LEU A 190 -6.62 16.70 20.86
N LYS A 191 -6.18 15.88 21.82
CA LYS A 191 -5.13 16.25 22.77
C LYS A 191 -3.78 16.47 22.10
N LEU A 192 -3.36 15.55 21.24
CA LEU A 192 -2.12 15.68 20.47
C LEU A 192 -2.17 16.89 19.53
N GLY A 193 -3.30 17.08 18.86
CA GLY A 193 -3.52 18.22 17.97
C GLY A 193 -3.50 19.57 18.70
N GLU A 194 -4.28 19.71 19.78
CA GLU A 194 -4.33 20.95 20.56
C GLU A 194 -2.96 21.30 21.14
N LYS A 195 -2.21 20.31 21.63
CA LYS A 195 -0.83 20.50 22.10
C LYS A 195 0.07 21.05 20.98
N ARG A 196 0.07 20.42 19.79
CA ARG A 196 0.85 20.91 18.63
C ARG A 196 0.46 22.33 18.23
N ILE A 197 -0.84 22.66 18.23
CA ILE A 197 -1.30 24.01 17.89
C ILE A 197 -0.83 25.04 18.91
N LYS A 198 -0.93 24.74 20.22
CA LYS A 198 -0.46 25.62 21.30
C LYS A 198 1.05 25.85 21.24
N GLU A 199 1.81 24.85 20.81
CA GLU A 199 3.26 24.95 20.56
C GLU A 199 3.61 25.67 19.24
N GLY A 200 2.61 26.13 18.46
CA GLY A 200 2.83 26.79 17.17
C GLY A 200 3.18 25.84 16.01
N LYS A 201 3.19 24.53 16.23
CA LYS A 201 3.60 23.49 15.26
C LYS A 201 2.45 23.08 14.33
N LYS A 202 2.08 23.99 13.43
CA LYS A 202 0.99 23.82 12.44
C LYS A 202 1.55 23.25 11.13
N ASP A 203 0.73 22.47 10.42
CA ASP A 203 1.08 21.93 9.11
C ASP A 203 0.58 22.85 7.99
N LEU A 204 1.38 22.99 6.93
CA LEU A 204 0.95 23.67 5.71
C LEU A 204 -0.01 22.75 4.93
N PRO A 205 -1.22 23.21 4.55
CA PRO A 205 -2.16 22.37 3.81
C PRO A 205 -1.58 21.76 2.54
N SER A 206 -0.71 22.48 1.83
CA SER A 206 -0.02 21.99 0.63
C SER A 206 0.91 20.79 0.91
N HIS A 207 1.52 20.73 2.09
CA HIS A 207 2.52 19.71 2.45
C HIS A 207 1.94 18.55 3.25
N LEU A 208 0.75 18.73 3.83
CA LEU A 208 0.07 17.63 4.53
C LEU A 208 -0.45 16.61 3.51
N VAL A 209 0.25 15.47 3.44
CA VAL A 209 -0.10 14.30 2.64
C VAL A 209 -0.28 13.09 3.55
N PRO A 210 -1.12 12.10 3.18
CA PRO A 210 -1.22 10.87 3.93
C PRO A 210 0.12 10.16 4.06
N LEU A 211 0.42 9.67 5.27
CA LEU A 211 1.56 8.82 5.55
C LEU A 211 1.25 7.40 5.07
N TYR A 212 1.81 7.04 3.93
CA TYR A 212 1.80 5.67 3.43
C TYR A 212 3.02 4.94 3.94
N ILE A 213 2.83 4.11 4.96
CA ILE A 213 3.86 3.17 5.40
C ILE A 213 3.74 1.95 4.50
N SER A 214 4.83 1.61 3.83
CA SER A 214 5.00 0.34 3.15
C SER A 214 5.59 -0.67 4.11
N SER A 215 5.22 -1.93 3.95
CA SER A 215 5.62 -3.01 4.83
C SER A 215 7.14 -3.11 4.86
N PRO A 216 7.82 -3.54 5.93
CA PRO A 216 9.13 -4.12 5.77
C PRO A 216 9.08 -5.45 4.99
N SER A 217 7.90 -5.98 4.69
CA SER A 217 7.68 -6.90 3.55
C SER A 217 7.84 -6.22 2.17
N PHE A 218 7.99 -4.89 2.14
CA PHE A 218 8.53 -4.03 1.05
C PHE A 218 9.93 -3.43 1.36
N LYS A 219 10.47 -3.60 2.58
CA LYS A 219 11.91 -3.51 2.88
C LYS A 219 12.45 -4.89 3.26
N LYS A 220 12.32 -5.82 2.32
CA LYS A 220 12.98 -7.11 2.39
C LYS A 220 14.48 -6.85 2.28
N THR A 221 15.27 -7.18 3.29
CA THR A 221 16.66 -7.62 3.04
C THR A 221 16.56 -9.01 2.38
N SER A 222 16.04 -9.01 1.16
CA SER A 222 16.18 -10.00 0.10
C SER A 222 15.21 -9.61 -1.01
N GLU A 223 15.73 -9.00 -2.09
CA GLU A 223 15.08 -8.93 -3.42
C GLU A 223 14.20 -7.71 -3.71
N ARG A 224 14.84 -6.56 -3.97
CA ARG A 224 14.20 -5.38 -4.58
C ARG A 224 13.67 -5.74 -5.97
N ILE A 225 12.43 -6.20 -6.07
CA ILE A 225 11.77 -6.39 -7.37
C ILE A 225 11.10 -5.08 -7.78
N ASN A 226 11.50 -4.53 -8.91
CA ASN A 226 10.89 -3.35 -9.53
C ASN A 226 10.56 -3.69 -10.99
N ILE A 227 9.33 -3.45 -11.43
CA ILE A 227 8.94 -3.65 -12.83
C ILE A 227 8.58 -2.27 -13.39
N ARG A 228 9.21 -1.89 -14.48
CA ARG A 228 9.01 -0.57 -15.12
C ARG A 228 9.07 -0.72 -16.64
N GLN A 229 8.56 0.29 -17.35
CA GLN A 229 8.72 0.35 -18.81
C GLN A 229 10.20 0.29 -19.20
N MET A 230 10.46 -0.47 -20.26
CA MET A 230 11.77 -0.56 -20.88
C MET A 230 12.12 0.77 -21.54
N ARG A 231 13.37 1.21 -21.37
CA ARG A 231 13.93 2.40 -22.02
C ARG A 231 15.07 2.01 -22.94
N LYS A 232 15.50 2.93 -23.81
CA LYS A 232 16.60 2.68 -24.76
C LYS A 232 17.90 2.30 -24.01
N GLU A 233 18.11 2.83 -22.80
CA GLU A 233 19.29 2.54 -21.97
C GLU A 233 19.31 1.10 -21.44
N ASP A 234 18.16 0.43 -21.38
CA ASP A 234 18.05 -0.95 -20.87
C ASP A 234 18.42 -2.01 -21.92
N ILE A 235 18.42 -1.65 -23.20
CA ILE A 235 18.51 -2.59 -24.33
C ILE A 235 19.78 -3.43 -24.25
N ALA A 236 20.90 -2.86 -23.81
CA ALA A 236 22.15 -3.60 -23.66
C ALA A 236 22.00 -4.76 -22.67
N ALA A 237 21.40 -4.52 -21.50
CA ALA A 237 21.16 -5.55 -20.48
C ALA A 237 20.06 -6.54 -20.90
N VAL A 238 19.01 -6.06 -21.57
CA VAL A 238 17.95 -6.92 -22.13
C VAL A 238 18.50 -7.87 -23.19
N SER A 239 19.38 -7.38 -24.06
CA SER A 239 20.03 -8.19 -25.10
C SER A 239 20.94 -9.26 -24.51
N GLU A 240 21.59 -8.98 -23.37
CA GLU A 240 22.33 -10.00 -22.63
C GLU A 240 21.41 -11.11 -22.12
N ILE A 241 20.30 -10.75 -21.48
CA ILE A 241 19.29 -11.70 -20.99
C ILE A 241 18.71 -12.53 -22.13
N GLU A 242 18.44 -11.89 -23.27
CA GLU A 242 17.92 -12.52 -24.47
C GLU A 242 18.86 -13.60 -24.99
N ARG A 243 20.13 -13.24 -25.18
CA ARG A 243 21.18 -14.14 -25.68
C ARG A 243 21.37 -15.38 -24.80
N VAL A 244 21.27 -15.23 -23.48
CA VAL A 244 21.41 -16.38 -22.56
C VAL A 244 20.10 -17.13 -22.34
N SER A 245 18.97 -16.60 -22.81
CA SER A 245 17.64 -17.19 -22.58
C SER A 245 17.10 -17.98 -23.76
N PHE A 246 17.48 -17.61 -24.99
CA PHE A 246 16.93 -18.21 -26.21
C PHE A 246 18.01 -18.70 -27.17
N PRO A 247 17.78 -19.81 -27.88
CA PRO A 247 18.73 -20.33 -28.87
C PRO A 247 18.87 -19.43 -30.10
N ASN A 248 17.79 -18.72 -30.47
CA ASN A 248 17.76 -17.74 -31.56
C ASN A 248 17.38 -16.36 -30.96
N PRO A 249 18.34 -15.66 -30.34
CA PRO A 249 18.06 -14.39 -29.67
C PRO A 249 17.76 -13.27 -30.66
N TRP A 250 16.87 -12.36 -30.27
CA TRP A 250 16.66 -11.13 -31.03
C TRP A 250 17.92 -10.26 -31.09
N PRO A 251 18.22 -9.66 -32.26
CA PRO A 251 19.31 -8.70 -32.36
C PRO A 251 18.95 -7.39 -31.66
N VAL A 252 19.97 -6.67 -31.16
CA VAL A 252 19.82 -5.38 -30.45
C VAL A 252 18.90 -4.39 -31.18
N HIS A 253 19.03 -4.30 -32.51
CA HIS A 253 18.24 -3.36 -33.31
C HIS A 253 16.74 -3.69 -33.34
N ALA A 254 16.34 -4.95 -33.13
CA ALA A 254 14.93 -5.31 -33.07
C ALA A 254 14.25 -4.64 -31.88
N PHE A 255 14.89 -4.62 -30.71
CA PHE A 255 14.36 -3.92 -29.54
C PHE A 255 14.27 -2.40 -29.75
N LEU A 256 15.23 -1.79 -30.45
CA LEU A 256 15.18 -0.37 -30.78
C LEU A 256 13.95 -0.03 -31.64
N VAL A 257 13.70 -0.85 -32.68
CA VAL A 257 12.55 -0.70 -33.57
C VAL A 257 11.23 -0.88 -32.81
N GLU A 258 11.16 -1.84 -31.89
CA GLU A 258 9.96 -2.05 -31.08
C GLU A 258 9.65 -0.87 -30.16
N LEU A 259 10.66 -0.29 -29.48
CA LEU A 259 10.44 0.86 -28.59
C LEU A 259 10.00 2.14 -29.34
N GLU A 260 10.13 2.18 -30.66
CA GLU A 260 9.65 3.30 -31.49
C GLU A 260 8.16 3.18 -31.85
N LYS A 261 7.59 1.97 -31.80
CA LYS A 261 6.18 1.70 -32.13
C LYS A 261 5.25 1.88 -30.92
N ARG A 262 5.14 3.11 -30.40
CA ARG A 262 4.49 3.40 -29.10
C ARG A 262 3.03 3.00 -28.95
N ASP A 263 2.29 2.89 -30.05
CA ASP A 263 0.86 2.51 -30.05
C ASP A 263 0.62 1.02 -30.31
N PHE A 264 1.69 0.27 -30.59
CA PHE A 264 1.63 -1.13 -30.99
C PHE A 264 2.45 -2.03 -30.06
N ALA A 265 3.65 -1.62 -29.69
CA ALA A 265 4.61 -2.45 -28.97
C ALA A 265 4.84 -1.93 -27.56
N TYR A 266 4.67 -2.81 -26.57
CA TYR A 266 4.82 -2.45 -25.17
C TYR A 266 5.79 -3.39 -24.46
N TYR A 267 6.81 -2.82 -23.83
CA TYR A 267 7.93 -3.56 -23.24
C TYR A 267 8.24 -3.11 -21.82
N TRP A 268 8.51 -4.06 -20.94
CA TRP A 268 8.86 -3.86 -19.53
C TRP A 268 10.12 -4.61 -19.17
N VAL A 269 10.83 -4.07 -18.18
CA VAL A 269 11.98 -4.70 -17.55
C VAL A 269 11.69 -4.97 -16.08
N MET A 270 12.21 -6.09 -15.59
CA MET A 270 12.19 -6.47 -14.20
C MET A 270 13.59 -6.30 -13.63
N GLU A 271 13.71 -5.40 -12.67
CA GLU A 271 14.85 -5.30 -11.78
C GLU A 271 14.61 -6.17 -10.54
N TYR A 272 15.66 -6.83 -10.07
CA TYR A 272 15.68 -7.65 -8.87
C TYR A 272 17.02 -7.42 -8.18
N GLN A 273 17.02 -7.00 -6.91
CA GLN A 273 18.24 -6.65 -6.16
C GLN A 273 19.10 -5.58 -6.89
N ASN A 274 18.46 -4.54 -7.46
CA ASN A 274 19.10 -3.49 -8.28
C ASN A 274 19.80 -3.98 -9.56
N ARG A 275 19.49 -5.19 -10.02
CA ARG A 275 19.97 -5.71 -11.31
C ARG A 275 18.78 -5.94 -12.22
N LEU A 276 18.90 -5.57 -13.49
CA LEU A 276 17.92 -5.96 -14.50
C LEU A 276 18.07 -7.48 -14.72
N VAL A 277 17.03 -8.24 -14.37
CA VAL A 277 17.06 -9.71 -14.41
C VAL A 277 16.02 -10.31 -15.33
N GLY A 278 15.11 -9.51 -15.87
CA GLY A 278 14.09 -10.02 -16.78
C GLY A 278 13.44 -8.93 -17.59
N TYR A 279 12.70 -9.34 -18.60
CA TYR A 279 11.94 -8.44 -19.45
C TYR A 279 10.76 -9.17 -20.10
N ALA A 280 9.76 -8.40 -20.52
CA ALA A 280 8.62 -8.91 -21.25
C ALA A 280 8.15 -7.89 -22.28
N GLY A 281 7.58 -8.37 -23.38
CA GLY A 281 7.00 -7.52 -24.42
C GLY A 281 5.75 -8.14 -25.01
N TYR A 282 4.79 -7.30 -25.39
CA TYR A 282 3.64 -7.69 -26.18
C TYR A 282 3.33 -6.67 -27.27
N TRP A 283 2.70 -7.16 -28.34
CA TRP A 283 2.10 -6.35 -29.37
C TRP A 283 0.60 -6.21 -29.15
N ARG A 284 0.06 -5.02 -29.37
CA ARG A 284 -1.37 -4.75 -29.43
C ARG A 284 -1.83 -4.86 -30.87
N ILE A 285 -2.78 -5.76 -31.12
CA ILE A 285 -3.37 -5.98 -32.44
C ILE A 285 -4.88 -5.85 -32.27
N GLY A 286 -5.44 -4.69 -32.62
CA GLY A 286 -6.85 -4.39 -32.35
C GLY A 286 -7.16 -4.34 -30.85
N ASP A 287 -8.08 -5.21 -30.42
CA ASP A 287 -8.46 -5.41 -29.01
C ASP A 287 -7.74 -6.59 -28.33
N GLU A 288 -6.73 -7.16 -29.01
CA GLU A 288 -5.96 -8.30 -28.53
C GLU A 288 -4.51 -7.91 -28.21
N ALA A 289 -3.90 -8.66 -27.28
CA ALA A 289 -2.46 -8.63 -27.02
C ALA A 289 -1.80 -9.93 -27.47
N HIS A 290 -0.68 -9.83 -28.16
CA HIS A 290 0.18 -10.95 -28.51
C HIS A 290 1.50 -10.86 -27.73
N LEU A 291 1.73 -11.76 -26.78
CA LEU A 291 2.96 -11.78 -25.99
C LEU A 291 4.12 -12.31 -26.84
N VAL A 292 5.11 -11.46 -27.07
CA VAL A 292 6.20 -11.72 -28.02
C VAL A 292 7.40 -12.34 -27.32
N ASN A 293 7.83 -11.72 -26.22
CA ASN A 293 8.99 -12.17 -25.46
C ASN A 293 8.69 -12.12 -23.96
N LEU A 294 9.18 -13.13 -23.24
CA LEU A 294 9.22 -13.16 -21.78
C LEU A 294 10.46 -13.93 -21.35
N ALA A 295 11.37 -13.26 -20.66
CA ALA A 295 12.57 -13.92 -20.15
C ALA A 295 12.94 -13.43 -18.75
N ILE A 296 13.41 -14.38 -17.94
CA ILE A 296 14.17 -14.12 -16.73
C ILE A 296 15.56 -14.72 -16.97
N HIS A 297 16.61 -13.95 -16.65
CA HIS A 297 17.99 -14.38 -16.70
C HIS A 297 18.16 -15.72 -15.97
N PRO A 298 18.86 -16.72 -16.56
CA PRO A 298 18.98 -18.07 -16.01
C PRO A 298 19.31 -18.15 -14.51
N SER A 299 20.27 -17.35 -14.05
CA SER A 299 20.69 -17.28 -12.64
C SER A 299 19.62 -16.82 -11.65
N PHE A 300 18.49 -16.29 -12.14
CA PHE A 300 17.38 -15.77 -11.32
C PHE A 300 16.07 -16.55 -11.54
N ARG A 301 16.10 -17.66 -12.29
CA ARG A 301 14.94 -18.52 -12.51
C ARG A 301 14.58 -19.33 -11.26
N ARG A 302 13.41 -19.98 -11.29
CA ARG A 302 12.86 -20.82 -10.20
C ARG A 302 12.60 -20.09 -8.87
N LYS A 303 12.68 -18.76 -8.87
CA LYS A 303 12.36 -17.87 -7.74
C LYS A 303 10.96 -17.23 -7.82
N GLY A 304 10.12 -17.69 -8.76
CA GLY A 304 8.79 -17.11 -9.01
C GLY A 304 8.80 -15.77 -9.76
N LEU A 305 9.96 -15.30 -10.23
CA LEU A 305 10.08 -14.01 -10.93
C LEU A 305 9.33 -13.97 -12.27
N GLY A 306 9.39 -15.05 -13.06
CA GLY A 306 8.66 -15.13 -14.33
C GLY A 306 7.14 -15.07 -14.14
N GLU A 307 6.64 -15.70 -13.08
CA GLU A 307 5.21 -15.61 -12.72
C GLU A 307 4.82 -14.20 -12.30
N ARG A 308 5.64 -13.54 -11.48
CA ARG A 308 5.40 -12.15 -11.07
C ARG A 308 5.39 -11.20 -12.26
N LEU A 309 6.35 -11.34 -13.17
CA LEU A 309 6.43 -10.53 -14.38
C LEU A 309 5.19 -10.75 -15.25
N MET A 310 4.81 -12.01 -15.48
CA MET A 310 3.65 -12.33 -16.31
C MET A 310 2.34 -11.82 -15.70
N ARG A 311 2.14 -11.94 -14.38
CA ARG A 311 0.94 -11.38 -13.71
C ARG A 311 0.84 -9.87 -13.88
N PHE A 312 1.96 -9.16 -13.72
CA PHE A 312 2.01 -7.72 -13.94
C PHE A 312 1.62 -7.35 -15.38
N ILE A 313 2.15 -8.07 -16.38
CA ILE A 313 1.81 -7.84 -17.79
C ILE A 313 0.31 -8.09 -18.06
N LEU A 314 -0.26 -9.15 -17.50
CA LEU A 314 -1.68 -9.46 -17.66
C LEU A 314 -2.60 -8.43 -16.99
N GLU A 315 -2.23 -7.93 -15.81
CA GLU A 315 -2.92 -6.82 -15.16
C GLU A 315 -2.86 -5.55 -16.03
N HIS A 316 -1.68 -5.23 -16.57
CA HIS A 316 -1.54 -4.08 -17.46
C HIS A 316 -2.39 -4.20 -18.74
N ILE A 317 -2.39 -5.36 -19.39
CA ILE A 317 -3.22 -5.65 -20.57
C ILE A 317 -4.71 -5.45 -20.26
N ARG A 318 -5.17 -5.94 -19.09
CA ARG A 318 -6.56 -5.75 -18.64
C ARG A 318 -6.89 -4.28 -18.43
N ASP A 319 -6.00 -3.53 -17.80
CA ASP A 319 -6.19 -2.10 -17.55
C ASP A 319 -6.25 -1.27 -18.85
N GLN A 320 -5.64 -1.76 -19.94
CA GLN A 320 -5.75 -1.18 -21.29
C GLN A 320 -7.06 -1.56 -22.02
N GLY A 321 -7.92 -2.38 -21.39
CA GLY A 321 -9.19 -2.81 -21.97
C GLY A 321 -9.07 -3.86 -23.07
N LEU A 322 -7.92 -4.54 -23.17
CA LEU A 322 -7.73 -5.63 -24.14
C LEU A 322 -8.45 -6.89 -23.68
N THR A 323 -9.15 -7.53 -24.60
CA THR A 323 -10.11 -8.61 -24.29
C THR A 323 -9.45 -10.00 -24.28
N MET A 324 -8.29 -10.11 -24.91
CA MET A 324 -7.64 -11.38 -25.17
C MET A 324 -6.11 -11.29 -25.19
N VAL A 325 -5.44 -12.36 -24.76
CA VAL A 325 -3.99 -12.54 -24.86
C VAL A 325 -3.66 -13.84 -25.58
N THR A 326 -2.76 -13.77 -26.55
CA THR A 326 -2.19 -14.95 -27.24
C THR A 326 -0.69 -15.00 -27.06
N LEU A 327 -0.11 -16.19 -27.16
CA LEU A 327 1.35 -16.41 -27.18
C LEU A 327 1.70 -17.72 -27.88
N GLU A 328 2.91 -17.79 -28.42
CA GLU A 328 3.51 -19.07 -28.83
C GLU A 328 4.65 -19.48 -27.90
N VAL A 329 4.76 -20.79 -27.67
CA VAL A 329 5.83 -21.37 -26.87
C VAL A 329 6.36 -22.65 -27.51
N ARG A 330 7.68 -22.83 -27.50
CA ARG A 330 8.35 -24.07 -27.93
C ARG A 330 7.77 -25.29 -27.20
N GLN A 331 7.52 -26.38 -27.94
CA GLN A 331 7.01 -27.63 -27.38
C GLN A 331 7.95 -28.22 -26.31
N SER A 332 9.26 -28.02 -26.42
CA SER A 332 10.25 -28.43 -25.42
C SER A 332 10.24 -27.57 -24.14
N ASN A 333 9.65 -26.37 -24.17
CA ASN A 333 9.69 -25.44 -23.04
C ASN A 333 8.57 -25.73 -22.02
N VAL A 334 8.66 -26.89 -21.39
CA VAL A 334 7.70 -27.40 -20.40
C VAL A 334 7.57 -26.44 -19.20
N ALA A 335 8.64 -25.74 -18.84
CA ALA A 335 8.61 -24.78 -17.73
C ALA A 335 7.69 -23.57 -18.03
N ALA A 336 7.77 -23.02 -19.24
CA ALA A 336 6.90 -21.92 -19.66
C ALA A 336 5.46 -22.40 -19.86
N GLN A 337 5.25 -23.57 -20.46
CA GLN A 337 3.90 -24.18 -20.60
C GLN A 337 3.18 -24.30 -19.26
N LYS A 338 3.84 -24.87 -18.24
CA LYS A 338 3.29 -24.96 -16.87
C LYS A 338 2.98 -23.60 -16.26
N LEU A 339 3.82 -22.59 -16.54
CA LEU A 339 3.57 -21.23 -16.08
C LEU A 339 2.30 -20.64 -16.73
N TYR A 340 2.15 -20.78 -18.04
CA TYR A 340 0.99 -20.25 -18.76
C TYR A 340 -0.30 -20.96 -18.34
N GLU A 341 -0.29 -22.29 -18.23
CA GLU A 341 -1.44 -23.08 -17.74
C GLU A 341 -1.83 -22.69 -16.31
N LYS A 342 -0.84 -22.52 -15.41
CA LYS A 342 -1.09 -22.03 -14.04
C LYS A 342 -1.74 -20.64 -14.03
N LEU A 343 -1.42 -19.80 -15.00
CA LEU A 343 -2.00 -18.48 -15.16
C LEU A 343 -3.32 -18.50 -15.94
N GLY A 344 -3.85 -19.67 -16.26
CA GLY A 344 -5.14 -19.86 -16.90
C GLY A 344 -5.14 -19.58 -18.40
N PHE A 345 -4.00 -19.76 -19.07
CA PHE A 345 -3.97 -19.89 -20.52
C PHE A 345 -4.41 -21.29 -20.93
N GLN A 346 -5.09 -21.37 -22.07
CA GLN A 346 -5.55 -22.61 -22.68
C GLN A 346 -4.79 -22.84 -23.98
N LYS A 347 -4.37 -24.09 -24.21
CA LYS A 347 -3.75 -24.50 -25.46
C LYS A 347 -4.82 -24.58 -26.54
N ILE A 348 -4.62 -23.87 -27.65
CA ILE A 348 -5.60 -23.82 -28.75
C ILE A 348 -5.12 -24.51 -30.02
N ALA A 349 -3.82 -24.53 -30.28
CA ALA A 349 -3.26 -25.09 -31.51
C ALA A 349 -1.78 -25.45 -31.35
N ILE A 350 -1.25 -26.17 -32.34
CA ILE A 350 0.17 -26.43 -32.52
C ILE A 350 0.52 -25.98 -33.94
N ARG A 351 1.58 -25.18 -34.09
CA ARG A 351 2.18 -24.84 -35.39
C ARG A 351 3.40 -25.75 -35.62
N PRO A 352 3.33 -26.69 -36.57
CA PRO A 352 4.44 -27.55 -36.90
C PRO A 352 5.66 -26.74 -37.36
N HIS A 353 6.86 -27.13 -36.92
CA HIS A 353 8.14 -26.58 -37.42
C HIS A 353 8.31 -25.05 -37.33
N TYR A 354 7.52 -24.39 -36.48
CA TYR A 354 7.53 -22.92 -36.34
C TYR A 354 8.89 -22.38 -35.88
N TYR A 355 9.58 -23.12 -35.02
CA TYR A 355 10.93 -22.78 -34.58
C TYR A 355 11.99 -23.61 -35.31
N ASN A 356 11.97 -23.56 -36.65
CA ASN A 356 12.78 -24.35 -37.57
C ASN A 356 12.43 -25.84 -37.54
N THR A 357 13.00 -26.58 -36.59
CA THR A 357 12.81 -28.04 -36.47
C THR A 357 11.86 -28.41 -35.35
N GLU A 358 11.29 -27.42 -34.66
CA GLU A 358 10.47 -27.61 -33.46
C GLU A 358 9.11 -26.91 -33.58
N ASP A 359 8.08 -27.58 -33.07
CA ASP A 359 6.71 -27.07 -33.04
C ASP A 359 6.52 -25.97 -32.00
N ALA A 360 5.61 -25.04 -32.31
CA ALA A 360 5.11 -24.05 -31.36
C ALA A 360 3.71 -24.41 -30.88
N ILE A 361 3.51 -24.42 -29.57
CA ILE A 361 2.18 -24.49 -28.97
C ILE A 361 1.63 -23.07 -28.87
N ILE A 362 0.42 -22.86 -29.40
CA ILE A 362 -0.29 -21.60 -29.27
C ILE A 362 -1.18 -21.68 -28.04
N TYR A 363 -0.99 -20.71 -27.13
CA TYR A 363 -1.83 -20.49 -25.97
C TYR A 363 -2.66 -19.22 -26.12
N TRP A 364 -3.83 -19.26 -25.50
CA TRP A 364 -4.79 -18.17 -25.47
C TRP A 364 -5.38 -18.00 -24.08
N LYS A 365 -5.70 -16.75 -23.71
CA LYS A 365 -6.42 -16.40 -22.49
C LYS A 365 -7.39 -15.26 -22.75
N LYS A 366 -8.64 -15.41 -22.31
CA LYS A 366 -9.61 -14.32 -22.19
C LYS A 366 -9.37 -13.53 -20.90
N MET A 367 -9.40 -12.20 -20.96
CA MET A 367 -8.95 -11.31 -19.87
C MET A 367 -9.97 -10.99 -18.79
#